data_AF-A0AA87TGJ5-F1
#
_entry.id   AF-A0AA87TGJ5-F1
#
_cell.length_a   1.000
_cell.length_b   1.000
_cell.length_c   1.000
_cell.angle_alpha   90.00
_cell.angle_beta   90.00
_cell.angle_gamma   90.00
#
_symmetry.space_group_name_H-M   'P 1'
#
loop_
_entity.id
_entity.type
_entity.pdbx_description
1 polymer ?
#
loop_
_entity_poly.entity_id
_entity_poly.type
_entity_poly.pdbx_seq_one_letter_code
_entity_poly.pdbx_strand_id
1 'polypeptide(L)'
;MDNEKQYHLLIKARNFHYDNFNKWMTFFYVAVGAIFVGYYSIVEKTELNFEKIIILSIGLLVSIFWYWSCKGYYYWITNFIQLIQLYEEKMPPMNRVYFCMVNKASNNNYCNPVSGANISTSKITLLFSFIVTFSWSLLLTNKIIHINKLNIIWGKISILFYCISFVITYIILVLIPYLFLQSDISNYPELKNR
;
A
#
# COMPACT_ATOMS: atom_id res chain seq x y z
N MET A 1 -17.93 -30.97 -11.63
CA MET A 1 -17.41 -29.78 -12.34
C MET A 1 -15.90 -29.95 -12.40
N ASP A 2 -15.31 -29.85 -13.58
CA ASP A 2 -13.90 -30.19 -13.80
C ASP A 2 -12.98 -29.25 -13.00
N ASN A 3 -12.19 -29.80 -12.06
CA ASN A 3 -11.29 -29.05 -11.17
C ASN A 3 -10.31 -28.18 -11.99
N GLU A 4 -9.95 -28.63 -13.19
CA GLU A 4 -9.08 -27.92 -14.12
C GLU A 4 -9.74 -26.64 -14.65
N LYS A 5 -11.03 -26.69 -15.01
CA LYS A 5 -11.78 -25.50 -15.45
C LYS A 5 -11.89 -24.44 -14.34
N GLN A 6 -12.13 -24.87 -13.09
CA GLN A 6 -12.20 -23.96 -11.95
C GLN A 6 -10.85 -23.29 -11.67
N TYR A 7 -9.76 -24.06 -11.74
CA TYR A 7 -8.41 -23.55 -11.59
C TYR A 7 -8.04 -22.52 -12.66
N HIS A 8 -8.33 -22.80 -13.94
CA HIS A 8 -8.10 -21.82 -15.02
C HIS A 8 -8.94 -20.55 -14.86
N LEU A 9 -10.19 -20.68 -14.42
CA LEU A 9 -11.04 -19.53 -14.12
C LEU A 9 -10.44 -18.67 -13.00
N LEU A 10 -9.92 -19.30 -11.93
CA LEU A 10 -9.26 -18.63 -10.82
C LEU A 10 -7.98 -17.90 -11.25
N ILE A 11 -7.14 -18.53 -12.08
CA ILE A 11 -5.95 -17.87 -12.65
C ILE A 11 -6.37 -16.65 -13.47
N LYS A 12 -7.40 -16.78 -14.31
CA LYS A 12 -7.89 -15.68 -15.14
C LYS A 12 -8.40 -14.52 -14.28
N ALA A 13 -9.17 -14.81 -13.23
CA ALA A 13 -9.63 -13.80 -12.27
C ALA A 13 -8.45 -13.10 -11.56
N ARG A 14 -7.47 -13.86 -11.07
CA ARG A 14 -6.25 -13.32 -10.46
C ARG A 14 -5.51 -12.39 -11.42
N ASN A 15 -5.27 -12.81 -12.65
CA ASN A 15 -4.57 -12.01 -13.66
C ASN A 15 -5.32 -10.72 -13.97
N PHE A 16 -6.64 -10.79 -14.12
CA PHE A 16 -7.47 -9.60 -14.30
C PHE A 16 -7.32 -8.60 -13.14
N HIS A 17 -7.34 -9.08 -11.89
CA HIS A 17 -7.10 -8.23 -10.72
C HIS A 17 -5.69 -7.63 -10.71
N TYR A 18 -4.67 -8.45 -11.03
CA TYR A 18 -3.27 -8.02 -11.12
C TYR A 18 -3.08 -6.90 -12.15
N ASP A 19 -3.58 -7.10 -13.36
CA ASP A 19 -3.42 -6.15 -14.47
C ASP A 19 -4.13 -4.83 -14.18
N ASN A 20 -5.32 -4.88 -13.59
CA ASN A 20 -6.04 -3.67 -13.21
C ASN A 20 -5.36 -2.92 -12.07
N PHE A 21 -4.84 -3.64 -11.07
CA PHE A 21 -4.11 -3.01 -9.98
C PHE A 21 -2.86 -2.27 -10.48
N ASN A 22 -2.06 -2.87 -11.38
CA ASN A 22 -0.89 -2.20 -11.94
C ASN A 22 -1.26 -0.91 -12.72
N LYS A 23 -2.38 -0.92 -13.45
CA LYS A 23 -2.90 0.29 -14.11
C LYS A 23 -3.27 1.37 -13.10
N TRP A 24 -4.00 1.01 -12.04
CA TRP A 24 -4.40 1.97 -11.01
C TRP A 24 -3.23 2.51 -10.18
N MET A 25 -2.23 1.66 -9.91
CA MET A 25 -0.99 2.06 -9.25
C MET A 25 -0.25 3.18 -9.98
N THR A 26 -0.28 3.15 -11.32
CA THR A 26 0.33 4.20 -12.14
C THR A 26 -0.29 5.56 -11.87
N PHE A 27 -1.61 5.65 -11.66
CA PHE A 27 -2.27 6.90 -11.30
C PHE A 27 -1.76 7.48 -9.98
N PHE A 28 -1.58 6.64 -8.96
CA PHE A 28 -1.05 7.09 -7.68
C PHE A 28 0.39 7.58 -7.80
N TYR A 29 1.26 6.88 -8.54
CA TYR A 29 2.64 7.34 -8.76
C TYR A 29 2.69 8.70 -9.46
N VAL A 30 1.90 8.87 -10.52
CA VAL A 30 1.83 10.13 -11.27
C VAL A 30 1.28 11.25 -10.40
N ALA A 31 0.19 11.00 -9.65
CA ALA A 31 -0.41 11.99 -8.77
C ALA A 31 0.54 12.42 -7.65
N VAL A 32 1.14 11.48 -6.93
CA VAL A 32 2.12 11.77 -5.86
C VAL A 32 3.30 12.55 -6.41
N GLY A 33 3.84 12.16 -7.57
CA GLY A 33 4.94 12.86 -8.23
C GLY A 33 4.57 14.31 -8.62
N ALA A 34 3.41 14.50 -9.26
CA ALA A 34 2.94 15.83 -9.66
C ALA A 34 2.71 16.75 -8.45
N ILE A 35 2.10 16.24 -7.38
CA ILE A 35 1.87 16.99 -6.13
C ILE A 35 3.20 17.36 -5.48
N PHE A 36 4.18 16.44 -5.46
CA PHE A 36 5.52 16.71 -4.93
C PHE A 36 6.21 17.84 -5.70
N VAL A 37 6.19 17.79 -7.04
CA VAL A 37 6.76 18.86 -7.90
C VAL A 37 6.03 20.18 -7.65
N GLY A 38 4.70 20.15 -7.54
CA GLY A 38 3.89 21.34 -7.23
C GLY A 38 4.28 21.96 -5.89
N TYR A 39 4.45 21.14 -4.85
CA TYR A 39 4.89 21.60 -3.53
C TYR A 39 6.30 22.20 -3.57
N TYR A 40 7.26 21.50 -4.19
CA TYR A 40 8.64 21.95 -4.32
C TYR A 40 8.75 23.29 -5.05
N SER A 41 7.94 23.50 -6.10
CA SER A 41 7.92 24.72 -6.90
C SER A 41 7.47 25.98 -6.14
N ILE A 42 6.82 25.82 -4.98
CA ILE A 42 6.34 26.93 -4.16
C ILE A 42 6.96 26.99 -2.76
N VAL A 43 7.80 26.02 -2.38
CA VAL A 43 8.25 25.81 -1.00
C VAL A 43 8.97 27.04 -0.41
N GLU A 44 9.72 27.78 -1.23
CA GLU A 44 10.48 28.97 -0.82
C GLU A 44 9.62 30.26 -0.77
N LYS A 45 8.45 30.26 -1.42
CA LYS A 45 7.59 31.46 -1.52
C LYS A 45 6.88 31.74 -0.20
N THR A 46 7.28 32.77 0.53
CA THR A 46 6.80 33.05 1.91
C THR A 46 5.32 33.39 2.00
N GLU A 47 4.75 34.00 0.95
CA GLU A 47 3.36 34.46 0.91
C GLU A 47 2.33 33.33 0.74
N LEU A 48 2.76 32.18 0.19
CA LEU A 48 1.85 31.08 -0.21
C LEU A 48 1.65 30.03 0.88
N ASN A 49 1.40 30.45 2.12
CA ASN A 49 1.25 29.51 3.24
C ASN A 49 -0.01 28.65 3.13
N PHE A 50 -1.10 29.22 2.63
CA PHE A 50 -2.38 28.52 2.49
C PHE A 50 -2.31 27.45 1.39
N GLU A 51 -1.76 27.79 0.24
CA GLU A 51 -1.56 26.90 -0.90
C GLU A 51 -0.65 25.73 -0.52
N LYS A 52 0.42 25.99 0.24
CA LYS A 52 1.30 24.93 0.77
C LYS A 52 0.53 23.95 1.63
N ILE A 53 -0.33 24.42 2.54
CA ILE A 53 -1.14 23.53 3.39
C ILE A 53 -2.08 22.70 2.52
N ILE A 54 -2.73 23.30 1.53
CA ILE A 54 -3.63 22.60 0.61
C ILE A 54 -2.88 21.48 -0.14
N ILE A 55 -1.73 21.80 -0.75
CA ILE A 55 -0.95 20.83 -1.51
C ILE A 55 -0.44 19.71 -0.60
N LEU A 56 0.07 20.03 0.60
CA LEU A 56 0.51 19.05 1.58
C LEU A 56 -0.64 18.14 2.03
N SER A 57 -1.83 18.70 2.24
CA SER A 57 -3.03 17.94 2.63
C SER A 57 -3.50 17.01 1.51
N ILE A 58 -3.51 17.47 0.26
CA ILE A 58 -3.83 16.64 -0.90
C ILE A 58 -2.77 15.54 -1.07
N GLY A 59 -1.48 15.86 -0.92
CA GLY A 59 -0.39 14.87 -0.98
C GLY A 59 -0.54 13.77 0.07
N LEU A 60 -0.91 14.14 1.29
CA LEU A 60 -1.21 13.18 2.35
C LEU A 60 -2.43 12.32 2.01
N LEU A 61 -3.55 12.92 1.58
CA LEU A 61 -4.77 12.20 1.22
C LEU A 61 -4.54 11.19 0.09
N VAL A 62 -3.88 11.62 -0.99
CA VAL A 62 -3.55 10.75 -2.13
C VAL A 62 -2.65 9.59 -1.69
N SER A 63 -1.68 9.85 -0.81
CA SER A 63 -0.79 8.81 -0.30
C SER A 63 -1.52 7.81 0.63
N ILE A 64 -2.47 8.27 1.45
CA ILE A 64 -3.33 7.41 2.26
C ILE A 64 -4.15 6.46 1.35
N PHE A 65 -4.80 7.00 0.32
CA PHE A 65 -5.57 6.18 -0.64
C PHE A 65 -4.69 5.19 -1.38
N TRP A 66 -3.48 5.62 -1.73
CA TRP A 66 -2.50 4.75 -2.34
C TRP A 66 -2.11 3.58 -1.41
N TYR A 67 -1.81 3.86 -0.14
CA TYR A 67 -1.51 2.83 0.85
C TYR A 67 -2.67 1.83 1.02
N TRP A 68 -3.92 2.31 1.13
CA TRP A 68 -5.08 1.43 1.23
C TRP A 68 -5.29 0.58 -0.02
N SER A 69 -5.04 1.14 -1.20
CA SER A 69 -5.08 0.40 -2.47
C SER A 69 -4.06 -0.75 -2.46
N CYS A 70 -2.81 -0.47 -2.05
CA CYS A 70 -1.78 -1.50 -1.89
C CYS A 70 -2.16 -2.57 -0.86
N LYS A 71 -2.71 -2.16 0.28
CA LYS A 71 -3.10 -3.07 1.37
C LYS A 71 -4.25 -3.99 0.96
N GLY A 72 -5.27 -3.43 0.31
CA GLY A 72 -6.40 -4.19 -0.24
C GLY A 72 -5.95 -5.17 -1.32
N TYR A 73 -5.10 -4.73 -2.25
CA TYR A 73 -4.52 -5.62 -3.26
C TYR A 73 -3.72 -6.77 -2.65
N TYR A 74 -2.88 -6.49 -1.65
CA TYR A 74 -2.12 -7.52 -0.95
C TYR A 74 -3.01 -8.57 -0.28
N TYR A 75 -4.13 -8.14 0.31
CA TYR A 75 -5.14 -9.04 0.88
C TYR A 75 -5.74 -9.96 -0.20
N TRP A 76 -6.25 -9.38 -1.29
CA TRP A 76 -6.89 -10.14 -2.36
C TRP A 76 -5.93 -11.10 -3.06
N ILE A 77 -4.70 -10.66 -3.39
CA ILE A 77 -3.74 -11.53 -4.08
C ILE A 77 -3.33 -12.73 -3.22
N THR A 78 -3.20 -12.54 -1.90
CA THR A 78 -2.89 -13.63 -0.97
C THR A 78 -4.02 -14.65 -0.93
N ASN A 79 -5.27 -14.19 -0.87
CA ASN A 79 -6.45 -15.08 -0.92
C ASN A 79 -6.53 -15.84 -2.25
N PHE A 80 -6.29 -15.18 -3.38
CA PHE A 80 -6.25 -15.85 -4.69
C PHE A 80 -5.16 -16.92 -4.73
N ILE A 81 -3.96 -16.65 -4.20
CA ILE A 81 -2.86 -17.63 -4.15
C ILE A 81 -3.23 -18.84 -3.29
N GLN A 82 -3.81 -18.62 -2.11
CA GLN A 82 -4.26 -19.71 -1.23
C GLN A 82 -5.33 -20.57 -1.90
N LEU A 83 -6.28 -19.93 -2.59
CA LEU A 83 -7.33 -20.66 -3.30
C LEU A 83 -6.77 -21.47 -4.47
N ILE A 84 -5.83 -20.92 -5.24
CA ILE A 84 -5.11 -21.63 -6.30
C ILE A 84 -4.39 -22.86 -5.73
N GLN A 85 -3.68 -22.73 -4.61
CA GLN A 85 -2.99 -23.85 -3.96
C GLN A 85 -3.96 -24.98 -3.56
N LEU A 86 -5.11 -24.62 -2.97
CA LEU A 86 -6.13 -25.60 -2.57
C LEU A 86 -6.72 -26.38 -3.76
N TYR A 87 -6.80 -25.77 -4.93
CA TYR A 87 -7.21 -26.47 -6.16
C TYR A 87 -6.07 -27.30 -6.76
N GLU A 88 -4.82 -26.83 -6.73
CA GLU A 88 -3.65 -27.60 -7.22
C GLU A 88 -3.39 -28.86 -6.40
N GLU A 89 -3.63 -28.85 -5.09
CA GLU A 89 -3.47 -30.03 -4.24
C GLU A 89 -4.37 -31.20 -4.69
N LYS A 90 -5.55 -30.88 -5.25
CA LYS A 90 -6.52 -31.84 -5.77
C LYS A 90 -6.17 -32.35 -7.17
N MET A 91 -5.11 -31.82 -7.79
CA MET A 91 -4.67 -32.17 -9.14
C MET A 91 -3.48 -33.12 -9.13
N PRO A 92 -3.29 -33.91 -10.22
CA PRO A 92 -2.09 -34.69 -10.43
C PRO A 92 -0.83 -33.81 -10.38
N PRO A 93 0.31 -34.30 -9.84
CA PRO A 93 1.54 -33.52 -9.71
C PRO A 93 2.04 -32.85 -11.01
N MET A 94 1.86 -33.52 -12.16
CA MET A 94 2.22 -32.98 -13.49
C MET A 94 1.50 -31.68 -13.86
N ASN A 95 0.32 -31.43 -13.28
CA ASN A 95 -0.51 -30.26 -13.58
C ASN A 95 -0.38 -29.15 -12.53
N ARG A 96 0.48 -29.33 -11.52
CA ARG A 96 0.71 -28.33 -10.47
C ARG A 96 1.72 -27.31 -10.95
N VAL A 97 1.30 -26.08 -11.20
CA VAL A 97 2.18 -25.05 -11.74
C VAL A 97 2.81 -24.25 -10.60
N TYR A 98 2.03 -23.86 -9.59
CA TYR A 98 2.48 -22.98 -8.51
C TYR A 98 3.41 -23.70 -7.52
N PHE A 99 3.17 -24.98 -7.25
CA PHE A 99 4.09 -25.82 -6.45
C PHE A 99 5.46 -26.01 -7.12
N CYS A 100 5.54 -25.93 -8.45
CA CYS A 100 6.79 -26.12 -9.19
C CYS A 100 7.63 -24.84 -9.34
N MET A 101 7.06 -23.65 -9.08
CA MET A 101 7.71 -22.38 -9.45
C MET A 101 8.84 -21.91 -8.53
N VAL A 102 9.02 -22.44 -7.32
CA VAL A 102 10.07 -21.92 -6.42
C VAL A 102 10.70 -23.03 -5.59
N ASN A 103 11.93 -23.43 -5.96
CA ASN A 103 12.83 -24.07 -5.02
C ASN A 103 13.32 -23.00 -4.04
N LYS A 104 12.54 -22.75 -2.97
CA LYS A 104 12.79 -21.67 -1.98
C LYS A 104 14.15 -21.78 -1.29
N ALA A 105 14.81 -22.93 -1.39
CA ALA A 105 16.12 -23.19 -0.82
C ALA A 105 17.29 -22.84 -1.76
N SER A 106 17.10 -22.87 -3.08
CA SER A 106 18.16 -22.56 -4.05
C SER A 106 17.99 -21.14 -4.60
N ASN A 107 19.08 -20.37 -4.66
CA ASN A 107 19.09 -18.97 -5.15
C ASN A 107 18.32 -17.97 -4.25
N ASN A 108 18.52 -18.09 -2.92
CA ASN A 108 18.03 -17.12 -1.94
C ASN A 108 19.21 -16.49 -1.18
N ASN A 109 19.88 -15.53 -1.81
CA ASN A 109 21.02 -14.85 -1.21
C ASN A 109 20.75 -13.34 -1.11
N TYR A 110 20.52 -12.87 0.11
CA TYR A 110 20.23 -11.47 0.41
C TYR A 110 21.46 -10.57 0.35
N CYS A 111 22.67 -11.13 0.45
CA CYS A 111 23.91 -10.37 0.53
C CYS A 111 24.58 -10.14 -0.82
N ASN A 112 24.32 -11.01 -1.81
CA ASN A 112 24.89 -10.84 -3.15
C ASN A 112 23.98 -9.93 -4.00
N PRO A 113 24.52 -8.81 -4.53
CA PRO A 113 23.74 -7.79 -5.25
C PRO A 113 23.14 -8.25 -6.59
N VAL A 114 23.63 -9.37 -7.16
CA VAL A 114 23.18 -9.87 -8.47
C VAL A 114 22.29 -11.12 -8.35
N SER A 115 22.24 -11.77 -7.18
CA SER A 115 21.45 -12.98 -6.98
C SER A 115 19.99 -12.70 -6.65
N GLY A 116 19.13 -13.70 -6.90
CA GLY A 116 17.75 -13.66 -6.43
C GLY A 116 17.65 -13.78 -4.90
N ALA A 117 16.57 -13.22 -4.35
CA ALA A 117 16.19 -13.39 -2.96
C ALA A 117 14.66 -13.49 -2.86
N ASN A 118 14.17 -14.18 -1.83
CA ASN A 118 12.75 -14.33 -1.58
C ASN A 118 12.17 -13.04 -0.98
N ILE A 119 11.93 -12.06 -1.87
CA ILE A 119 11.38 -10.76 -1.53
C ILE A 119 10.03 -10.60 -2.24
N SER A 120 8.98 -10.36 -1.46
CA SER A 120 7.66 -10.08 -2.02
C SER A 120 7.61 -8.63 -2.50
N THR A 121 7.51 -8.45 -3.81
CA THR A 121 7.31 -7.14 -4.44
C THR A 121 6.10 -6.40 -3.88
N SER A 122 4.98 -7.10 -3.67
CA SER A 122 3.78 -6.52 -3.05
C SER A 122 4.01 -6.01 -1.63
N LYS A 123 4.84 -6.70 -0.82
CA LYS A 123 5.21 -6.21 0.52
C LYS A 123 6.10 -4.97 0.45
N ILE A 124 7.03 -4.90 -0.51
CA ILE A 124 7.84 -3.70 -0.73
C ILE A 124 6.95 -2.52 -1.12
N THR A 125 6.04 -2.70 -2.07
CA THR A 125 5.14 -1.63 -2.52
C THR A 125 4.25 -1.13 -1.38
N LEU A 126 3.75 -2.04 -0.53
CA LEU A 126 3.00 -1.68 0.66
C LEU A 126 3.85 -0.85 1.65
N LEU A 127 5.07 -1.29 1.93
CA LEU A 127 6.00 -0.56 2.78
C LEU A 127 6.35 0.82 2.19
N PHE A 128 6.55 0.89 0.88
CA PHE A 128 6.87 2.14 0.19
C PHE A 128 5.73 3.15 0.29
N SER A 129 4.49 2.74 -0.02
CA SER A 129 3.31 3.60 0.13
C SER A 129 3.09 4.06 1.58
N PHE A 130 3.40 3.20 2.56
CA PHE A 130 3.37 3.56 3.98
C PHE A 130 4.39 4.66 4.28
N ILE A 131 5.66 4.48 3.91
CA ILE A 131 6.73 5.47 4.13
C ILE A 131 6.36 6.82 3.50
N VAL A 132 5.91 6.82 2.25
CA VAL A 132 5.52 8.05 1.54
C VAL A 132 4.38 8.77 2.27
N THR A 133 3.37 8.03 2.74
CA THR A 133 2.27 8.60 3.53
C THR A 133 2.77 9.28 4.80
N PHE A 134 3.68 8.64 5.53
CA PHE A 134 4.29 9.24 6.72
C PHE A 134 5.15 10.46 6.39
N SER A 135 5.89 10.45 5.29
CA SER A 135 6.66 11.61 4.84
C SER A 135 5.76 12.83 4.59
N TRP A 136 4.62 12.65 3.91
CA TRP A 136 3.66 13.74 3.72
C TRP A 136 3.06 14.25 5.02
N SER A 137 2.75 13.34 5.95
CA SER A 137 2.21 13.72 7.26
C SER A 137 3.21 14.54 8.08
N LEU A 138 4.49 14.15 8.06
CA LEU A 138 5.57 14.89 8.72
C LEU A 138 5.78 16.27 8.06
N LEU A 139 5.74 16.37 6.73
CA LEU A 139 5.86 17.64 6.02
C LEU A 139 4.71 18.60 6.36
N LEU A 140 3.47 18.11 6.37
CA LEU A 140 2.30 18.89 6.78
C LEU A 140 2.43 19.38 8.22
N THR A 141 2.86 18.51 9.11
CA THR A 141 3.06 18.81 10.54
C THR A 141 4.13 19.87 10.73
N ASN A 142 5.29 19.72 10.08
CA ASN A 142 6.37 20.69 10.12
C ASN A 142 5.88 22.08 9.64
N LYS A 143 5.06 22.12 8.59
CA LYS A 143 4.50 23.37 8.08
C LYS A 143 3.57 24.05 9.10
N ILE A 144 2.69 23.29 9.75
CA ILE A 144 1.78 23.78 10.80
C ILE A 144 2.58 24.33 11.99
N ILE A 145 3.60 23.60 12.45
CA ILE A 145 4.48 24.04 13.54
C ILE A 145 5.17 25.37 13.19
N HIS A 146 5.69 25.50 11.97
CA HIS A 146 6.39 26.71 11.54
C HIS A 146 5.46 27.92 11.42
N ILE A 147 4.25 27.75 10.89
CA ILE A 147 3.25 28.85 10.78
C ILE A 147 2.88 29.37 12.17
N ASN A 148 2.69 28.47 13.14
CA ASN A 148 2.32 28.83 14.51
C ASN A 148 3.52 29.26 15.38
N LYS A 149 4.72 29.38 14.81
CA LYS A 149 5.98 29.71 15.51
C LYS A 149 6.28 28.80 16.72
N LEU A 150 5.74 27.59 16.74
CA LEU A 150 5.86 26.64 17.86
C LEU A 150 7.29 26.10 18.03
N ASN A 151 8.13 26.22 16.99
CA ASN A 151 9.54 25.84 17.02
C ASN A 151 10.40 26.70 17.96
N ILE A 152 10.02 27.96 18.20
CA ILE A 152 10.88 28.93 18.91
C ILE A 152 10.82 28.75 20.44
N ILE A 153 9.72 28.19 20.96
CA ILE A 153 9.45 28.24 22.40
C ILE A 153 9.91 26.94 23.10
N TRP A 154 9.85 25.75 22.46
CA TRP A 154 10.27 24.49 23.09
C TRP A 154 10.62 23.40 22.04
N GLY A 155 11.90 23.09 21.83
CA GLY A 155 12.33 21.96 20.97
C GLY A 155 11.77 20.59 21.39
N LYS A 156 11.34 20.43 22.64
CA LYS A 156 10.63 19.22 23.11
C LYS A 156 9.16 19.15 22.63
N ILE A 157 8.51 20.29 22.45
CA ILE A 157 7.11 20.37 21.99
C ILE A 157 7.01 19.99 20.51
N SER A 158 7.98 20.36 19.68
CA SER A 158 7.97 19.99 18.25
C SER A 158 8.08 18.47 18.05
N ILE A 159 8.92 17.78 18.83
CA ILE A 159 9.02 16.31 18.82
C ILE A 159 7.68 15.67 19.18
N LEU A 160 6.99 16.19 20.20
CA LEU A 160 5.67 15.70 20.59
C LEU A 160 4.67 15.83 19.44
N PHE A 161 4.65 16.95 18.71
CA PHE A 161 3.77 17.11 17.55
C PHE A 161 4.06 16.11 16.43
N TYR A 162 5.33 15.78 16.16
CA TYR A 162 5.67 14.74 15.18
C TYR A 162 5.19 13.35 15.64
N CYS A 163 5.35 13.02 16.92
CA CYS A 163 4.83 11.77 17.48
C CYS A 163 3.30 11.69 17.41
N ILE A 164 2.60 12.78 17.76
CA ILE A 164 1.14 12.86 17.66
C ILE A 164 0.70 12.68 16.22
N SER A 165 1.35 13.37 15.28
CA SER A 165 1.09 13.24 13.85
C SER A 165 1.26 11.80 13.34
N PHE A 166 2.34 11.13 13.77
CA PHE A 166 2.57 9.72 13.46
C PHE A 166 1.42 8.84 13.96
N VAL A 167 1.02 9.01 15.22
CA VAL A 167 -0.08 8.23 15.83
C VAL A 167 -1.42 8.50 15.14
N ILE A 168 -1.77 9.76 14.88
CA ILE A 168 -3.00 10.13 14.16
C ILE A 168 -3.03 9.50 12.77
N THR A 169 -1.92 9.61 12.03
CA THR A 169 -1.81 9.03 10.68
C THR A 169 -2.00 7.52 10.75
N TYR A 170 -1.34 6.84 11.69
CA TYR A 170 -1.51 5.40 11.88
C TYR A 170 -2.95 5.02 12.23
N ILE A 171 -3.60 5.75 13.13
CA ILE A 171 -5.01 5.53 13.50
C ILE A 171 -5.90 5.68 12.26
N ILE A 172 -5.73 6.74 11.46
CA ILE A 172 -6.48 6.94 10.21
C ILE A 172 -6.28 5.75 9.27
N LEU A 173 -5.03 5.30 9.08
CA LEU A 173 -4.70 4.19 8.19
C LEU A 173 -5.34 2.86 8.59
N VAL A 174 -5.70 2.68 9.87
CA VAL A 174 -6.31 1.45 10.40
C VAL A 174 -7.82 1.59 10.56
N LEU A 175 -8.28 2.66 11.20
CA LEU A 175 -9.66 2.85 11.63
C LEU A 175 -10.60 3.09 10.45
N ILE A 176 -10.22 3.94 9.49
CA ILE A 176 -11.09 4.27 8.36
C ILE A 176 -11.38 3.03 7.50
N PRO A 177 -10.39 2.22 7.08
CA PRO A 177 -10.68 1.01 6.32
C PRO A 177 -11.53 0.01 7.11
N TYR A 178 -11.27 -0.12 8.41
CA TYR A 178 -12.02 -1.02 9.27
C TYR A 178 -13.49 -0.62 9.38
N LEU A 179 -13.80 0.67 9.45
CA LEU A 179 -15.17 1.15 9.61
C LEU A 179 -15.94 1.28 8.29
N PHE A 180 -15.27 1.70 7.20
CA PHE A 180 -15.97 2.16 6.00
C PHE A 180 -15.56 1.48 4.69
N LEU A 181 -14.38 0.86 4.62
CA LEU A 181 -13.83 0.33 3.35
C LEU A 181 -13.74 -1.20 3.33
N GLN A 182 -14.33 -1.88 4.30
CA GLN A 182 -14.45 -3.34 4.24
C GLN A 182 -15.31 -3.72 3.04
N SER A 183 -14.89 -4.76 2.32
CA SER A 183 -15.72 -5.32 1.25
C SER A 183 -17.01 -5.87 1.85
N ASP A 184 -18.14 -5.63 1.19
CA ASP A 184 -19.41 -6.18 1.63
C ASP A 184 -19.46 -7.68 1.36
N ILE A 185 -19.44 -8.47 2.44
CA ILE A 185 -19.50 -9.94 2.41
C ILE A 185 -20.91 -10.41 2.84
N SER A 186 -21.86 -9.50 3.07
CA SER A 186 -23.21 -9.85 3.53
C SER A 186 -23.95 -10.78 2.57
N ASN A 187 -23.70 -10.63 1.27
CA ASN A 187 -24.29 -11.45 0.21
C ASN A 187 -23.72 -12.86 0.09
N TYR A 188 -22.67 -13.19 0.86
CA TYR A 188 -21.98 -14.49 0.79
C TYR A 188 -21.77 -15.05 2.21
N PRO A 189 -22.84 -15.55 2.85
CA PRO A 189 -22.79 -16.01 4.24
C PRO A 189 -21.81 -17.18 4.44
N GLU A 190 -21.58 -18.01 3.41
CA GLU A 190 -20.56 -19.06 3.42
C GLU A 190 -19.12 -18.56 3.64
N LEU A 191 -18.84 -17.27 3.43
CA LEU A 191 -17.51 -16.67 3.63
C LEU A 191 -17.28 -16.17 5.07
N LYS A 192 -18.32 -16.06 5.92
CA LYS A 192 -18.16 -15.66 7.34
C LYS A 192 -17.60 -16.75 8.24
N ASN A 193 -17.68 -18.02 7.82
CA ASN A 193 -17.37 -19.20 8.62
C ASN A 193 -16.15 -20.00 8.12
N ARG A 194 -15.31 -19.41 7.26
CA ARG A 194 -14.03 -19.97 6.83
C ARG A 194 -12.88 -19.10 7.30
#